data_AF-A0A7K9B9A5-F1
#
_entry.id   AF-A0A7K9B9A5-F1
#
_cell.length_a   1.000
_cell.length_b   1.000
_cell.length_c   1.000
_cell.angle_alpha   90.00
_cell.angle_beta   90.00
_cell.angle_gamma   90.00
#
_symmetry.space_group_name_H-M   'P 1'
#
loop_
_entity.id
_entity.type
_entity.pdbx_description
1 polymer ?
#
loop_
_entity_poly.entity_id
_entity_poly.type
_entity_poly.pdbx_seq_one_letter_code
_entity_poly.pdbx_strand_id
1 'polypeptide(L)'
;MEEKLLPKEKNKLRKPAVEKMRRDRINSSIEQLKLLLEKEFQRLQPNSKLEKADILEVTVSYLKQQSQLQDQTFIHKNPEQDFNSGYLRCLKEALHFLSYYEPKKETQAQLIKHFCKVQMGPDVMYSSAPRSLPLLPCLFARKHPAQKTVAAASTIWRPW
;
A
#
# COMPACT_ATOMS: atom_id res chain seq x y z
N MET A 1 -9.08 -59.03 5.50
CA MET A 1 -9.75 -58.88 4.19
C MET A 1 -9.86 -57.37 3.97
N GLU A 2 -8.92 -56.78 3.21
CA GLU A 2 -8.94 -55.34 2.93
C GLU A 2 -10.12 -55.02 2.02
N GLU A 3 -11.15 -54.37 2.57
CA GLU A 3 -12.28 -53.87 1.81
C GLU A 3 -11.82 -52.68 0.95
N LYS A 4 -11.43 -52.99 -0.28
CA LYS A 4 -10.87 -52.01 -1.22
C LYS A 4 -12.02 -51.20 -1.84
N LEU A 5 -12.46 -50.16 -1.12
CA LEU A 5 -13.54 -49.25 -1.56
C LEU A 5 -13.34 -48.75 -3.01
N LEU A 6 -14.42 -48.67 -3.79
CA LEU A 6 -14.38 -48.28 -5.20
C LEU A 6 -13.94 -46.80 -5.33
N PRO A 7 -13.16 -46.37 -6.35
CA PRO A 7 -12.68 -44.99 -6.49
C PRO A 7 -13.78 -43.91 -6.45
N LYS A 8 -15.00 -44.25 -6.88
CA LYS A 8 -16.17 -43.36 -6.82
C LYS A 8 -16.70 -43.16 -5.39
N GLU A 9 -16.64 -44.16 -4.52
CA GLU A 9 -17.06 -44.08 -3.12
C GLU A 9 -16.01 -43.34 -2.28
N LYS A 10 -14.72 -43.59 -2.56
CA LYS A 10 -13.61 -42.80 -2.00
C LYS A 10 -13.76 -41.31 -2.30
N ASN A 11 -14.18 -40.93 -3.51
CA ASN A 11 -14.43 -39.53 -3.87
C ASN A 11 -15.66 -38.94 -3.16
N LYS A 12 -16.72 -39.75 -2.98
CA LYS A 12 -17.93 -39.36 -2.21
C LYS A 12 -17.64 -39.13 -0.72
N LEU A 13 -16.64 -39.80 -0.14
CA LEU A 13 -16.22 -39.62 1.26
C LEU A 13 -15.15 -38.52 1.43
N ARG A 14 -14.27 -38.34 0.43
CA ARG A 14 -13.21 -37.33 0.44
C ARG A 14 -13.75 -35.90 0.33
N LYS A 15 -14.83 -35.69 -0.43
CA LYS A 15 -15.48 -34.36 -0.54
C LYS A 15 -16.03 -33.86 0.81
N PRO A 16 -16.80 -34.63 1.59
CA PRO A 16 -17.18 -34.29 2.96
C PRO A 16 -16.00 -34.01 3.88
N ALA A 17 -14.92 -34.77 3.78
CA ALA A 17 -13.73 -34.57 4.62
C ALA A 17 -13.03 -33.24 4.33
N VAL A 18 -12.82 -32.90 3.05
CA VAL A 18 -12.22 -31.62 2.65
C VAL A 18 -13.10 -30.43 3.05
N GLU A 19 -14.41 -30.56 2.87
CA GLU A 19 -15.35 -29.52 3.28
C GLU A 19 -15.37 -29.33 4.81
N LYS A 20 -15.27 -30.42 5.58
CA LYS A 20 -15.12 -30.33 7.03
C LYS A 20 -13.85 -29.57 7.40
N MET A 21 -12.70 -29.90 6.80
CA MET A 21 -11.44 -29.17 7.03
C MET A 21 -11.56 -27.68 6.66
N ARG A 22 -12.26 -27.35 5.57
CA ARG A 22 -12.54 -25.96 5.18
C ARG A 22 -13.33 -25.24 6.26
N ARG A 23 -14.41 -25.85 6.76
CA ARG A 23 -15.26 -25.30 7.82
C ARG A 23 -14.50 -25.13 9.13
N ASP A 24 -13.69 -26.12 9.50
CA ASP A 24 -12.85 -26.06 10.71
C ASP A 24 -11.84 -24.91 10.61
N ARG A 25 -11.21 -24.72 9.44
CA ARG A 25 -10.32 -23.58 9.20
C ARG A 25 -11.06 -22.24 9.31
N ILE A 26 -12.23 -22.11 8.69
CA ILE A 26 -13.03 -20.88 8.77
C ILE A 26 -13.40 -20.58 10.23
N ASN A 27 -13.87 -21.58 10.97
CA ASN A 27 -14.23 -21.42 12.39
C ASN A 27 -13.02 -21.01 13.23
N SER A 28 -11.87 -21.65 13.01
CA SER A 28 -10.63 -21.29 13.69
C SER A 28 -10.24 -19.83 13.43
N SER A 29 -10.37 -19.36 12.18
CA SER A 29 -10.07 -17.97 11.86
C SER A 29 -11.05 -16.99 12.49
N ILE A 30 -12.34 -17.34 12.60
CA ILE A 30 -13.33 -16.51 13.31
C ILE A 30 -13.00 -16.40 14.80
N GLU A 31 -12.60 -17.49 15.45
CA GLU A 31 -12.14 -17.44 16.85
C GLU A 31 -10.85 -16.63 17.01
N GLN A 32 -9.93 -16.71 16.05
CA GLN A 32 -8.73 -15.86 16.05
C GLN A 32 -9.09 -14.37 15.94
N LEU A 33 -10.06 -14.00 15.10
CA LEU A 33 -10.54 -12.61 15.00
C LEU A 33 -11.11 -12.13 16.34
N LYS A 34 -11.88 -12.97 17.03
CA LYS A 34 -12.42 -12.67 18.36
C LYS A 34 -11.32 -12.30 19.36
N LEU A 35 -10.24 -13.07 19.38
CA LEU A 35 -9.10 -12.84 20.28
C LEU A 35 -8.32 -11.56 19.91
N LEU A 36 -8.04 -11.35 18.62
CA LEU A 36 -7.28 -10.19 18.16
C LEU A 36 -8.00 -8.85 18.44
N LEU A 37 -9.33 -8.86 18.39
CA LEU A 37 -10.18 -7.68 18.54
C LEU A 37 -10.88 -7.64 19.90
N GLU A 38 -10.43 -8.42 20.89
CA GLU A 38 -11.09 -8.57 22.21
C GLU A 38 -11.38 -7.22 22.89
N LYS A 39 -10.44 -6.27 22.78
CA LYS A 39 -10.63 -4.90 23.32
C LYS A 39 -11.74 -4.12 22.61
N GLU A 40 -11.86 -4.27 21.29
CA GLU A 40 -12.92 -3.62 20.53
C GLU A 40 -14.28 -4.22 20.85
N PHE A 41 -14.35 -5.54 21.04
CA PHE A 41 -15.56 -6.21 21.50
C PHE A 41 -15.96 -5.78 22.91
N GLN A 42 -15.02 -5.71 23.85
CA GLN A 42 -15.30 -5.24 25.21
C GLN A 42 -15.80 -3.78 25.23
N ARG A 43 -15.28 -2.94 24.33
CA ARG A 43 -15.72 -1.54 24.20
C ARG A 43 -17.13 -1.42 23.64
N LEU A 44 -17.48 -2.22 22.63
CA LEU A 44 -18.75 -2.11 21.91
C LEU A 44 -19.88 -2.93 22.56
N GLN A 45 -19.57 -4.12 23.10
CA GLN A 45 -20.52 -5.05 23.67
C GLN A 45 -19.94 -5.80 24.90
N PRO A 46 -19.73 -5.11 26.04
CA PRO A 46 -19.03 -5.67 27.20
C PRO A 46 -19.71 -6.90 27.86
N ASN A 47 -21.02 -7.08 27.68
CA ASN A 47 -21.81 -8.11 28.36
C ASN A 47 -22.61 -9.01 27.40
N SER A 48 -22.31 -8.97 26.09
CA SER A 48 -23.05 -9.75 25.10
C SER A 48 -22.30 -11.03 24.73
N LYS A 49 -23.05 -12.09 24.48
CA LYS A 49 -22.50 -13.30 23.86
C LYS A 49 -22.26 -13.00 22.39
N LEU A 50 -20.98 -12.88 22.00
CA LEU A 50 -20.59 -12.60 20.61
C LEU A 50 -21.03 -13.73 19.68
N GLU A 51 -21.99 -13.45 18.81
CA GLU A 51 -22.36 -14.35 17.73
C GLU A 51 -21.37 -14.22 16.57
N LYS A 52 -21.35 -15.19 15.65
CA LYS A 52 -20.44 -15.14 14.49
C LYS A 52 -20.71 -13.93 13.59
N ALA A 53 -21.97 -13.48 13.52
CA ALA A 53 -22.34 -12.28 12.78
C ALA A 53 -21.72 -11.03 13.43
N ASP A 54 -21.84 -10.87 14.75
CA ASP A 54 -21.25 -9.75 15.50
C ASP A 54 -19.73 -9.71 15.35
N ILE A 55 -19.06 -10.86 15.44
CA ILE A 55 -17.60 -10.95 15.26
C ILE A 55 -17.20 -10.38 13.89
N LEU A 56 -17.91 -10.78 12.83
CA LEU A 56 -17.62 -10.33 11.47
C LEU A 56 -17.97 -8.85 11.26
N GLU A 57 -19.09 -8.38 11.81
CA GLU A 57 -19.53 -6.99 11.69
C GLU A 57 -18.52 -6.04 12.34
N VAL A 58 -18.13 -6.30 13.59
CA VAL A 58 -17.14 -5.49 14.30
C VAL A 58 -15.79 -5.54 13.59
N THR A 59 -15.36 -6.72 13.13
CA THR A 59 -14.11 -6.86 12.37
C THR A 59 -14.12 -6.00 11.11
N VAL A 60 -15.19 -6.05 10.32
CA VAL A 60 -15.30 -5.25 9.09
C VAL A 60 -15.33 -3.76 9.41
N SER A 61 -16.07 -3.35 10.44
CA SER A 61 -16.12 -1.97 10.90
C SER A 61 -14.74 -1.46 11.31
N TYR A 62 -14.01 -2.23 12.11
CA TYR A 62 -12.64 -1.94 12.53
C TYR A 62 -11.69 -1.79 11.33
N LEU A 63 -11.71 -2.74 10.39
CA LEU A 63 -10.84 -2.70 9.21
C LEU A 63 -11.15 -1.50 8.31
N LYS A 64 -12.43 -1.13 8.14
CA LYS A 64 -12.82 0.07 7.39
C LYS A 64 -12.29 1.34 8.06
N GLN A 65 -12.41 1.44 9.37
CA GLN A 65 -11.87 2.57 10.12
C GLN A 65 -10.34 2.64 9.98
N GLN A 66 -9.65 1.52 10.08
CA GLN A 66 -8.19 1.47 9.93
C GLN A 66 -7.74 1.78 8.50
N SER A 67 -8.47 1.30 7.48
CA SER A 67 -8.21 1.65 6.08
C SER A 67 -8.37 3.14 5.88
N GLN A 68 -9.44 3.77 6.36
CA GLN A 68 -9.63 5.22 6.21
C GLN A 68 -8.51 6.04 6.88
N LEU A 69 -8.00 5.58 8.02
CA LEU A 69 -6.85 6.20 8.67
C LEU A 69 -5.57 6.01 7.85
N GLN A 70 -5.35 4.84 7.26
CA GLN A 70 -4.20 4.58 6.38
C GLN A 70 -4.32 5.29 5.03
N ASP A 71 -5.50 5.38 4.44
CA ASP A 71 -5.77 6.11 3.21
C ASP A 71 -5.55 7.61 3.43
N GLN A 72 -5.83 8.17 4.61
CA GLN A 72 -5.36 9.52 4.92
C GLN A 72 -3.83 9.65 4.95
N THR A 73 -3.08 8.58 5.20
CA THR A 73 -1.60 8.59 5.12
C THR A 73 -1.05 8.22 3.74
N PHE A 74 -1.81 7.50 2.90
CA PHE A 74 -1.38 7.02 1.58
C PHE A 74 -1.96 7.83 0.40
N ILE A 75 -3.16 8.39 0.52
CA ILE A 75 -3.82 9.23 -0.48
C ILE A 75 -3.36 10.69 -0.38
N HIS A 76 -2.82 11.12 0.78
CA HIS A 76 -2.05 12.36 0.90
C HIS A 76 -0.59 12.23 0.42
N LYS A 77 -0.27 11.20 -0.38
CA LYS A 77 0.88 11.28 -1.29
C LYS A 77 0.51 12.22 -2.41
N ASN A 78 0.45 13.51 -2.11
CA ASN A 78 0.38 14.52 -3.15
C ASN A 78 1.64 14.28 -4.01
N PRO A 79 1.51 13.90 -5.30
CA PRO A 79 2.66 13.57 -6.13
C PRO A 79 3.64 14.75 -6.22
N GLU A 80 3.17 15.99 -6.02
CA GLU A 80 4.02 17.18 -5.90
C GLU A 80 4.77 17.25 -4.56
N GLN A 81 4.16 16.80 -3.45
CA GLN A 81 4.85 16.69 -2.15
C GLN A 81 5.89 15.57 -2.17
N ASP A 82 5.58 14.44 -2.81
CA ASP A 82 6.53 13.33 -3.00
C ASP A 82 7.68 13.76 -3.93
N PHE A 83 7.39 14.50 -5.01
CA PHE A 83 8.41 15.08 -5.90
C PHE A 83 9.29 16.10 -5.17
N ASN A 84 8.69 17.07 -4.45
CA ASN A 84 9.45 18.10 -3.75
C ASN A 84 10.32 17.49 -2.63
N SER A 85 9.78 16.53 -1.89
CA SER A 85 10.52 15.74 -0.89
C SER A 85 11.69 14.97 -1.52
N GLY A 86 11.45 14.29 -2.66
CA GLY A 86 12.48 13.57 -3.41
C GLY A 86 13.56 14.49 -3.98
N TYR A 87 13.16 15.62 -4.55
CA TYR A 87 14.04 16.66 -5.07
C TYR A 87 14.91 17.25 -3.96
N LEU A 88 14.31 17.65 -2.84
CA LEU A 88 15.03 18.22 -1.70
C LEU A 88 16.02 17.22 -1.09
N ARG A 89 15.65 15.94 -1.02
CA ARG A 89 16.55 14.86 -0.58
C ARG A 89 17.74 14.71 -1.52
N CYS A 90 17.50 14.67 -2.82
CA CYS A 90 18.57 14.60 -3.83
C CYS A 90 19.48 15.82 -3.76
N LEU A 91 18.91 17.02 -3.63
CA LEU A 91 19.65 18.27 -3.53
C LEU A 91 20.52 18.31 -2.27
N LYS A 92 19.96 17.90 -1.12
CA LYS A 92 20.70 17.80 0.14
C LYS A 92 21.90 16.87 0.02
N GLU A 93 21.71 15.71 -0.61
CA GLU A 93 22.79 14.74 -0.82
C GLU A 93 23.86 15.29 -1.77
N ALA A 94 23.47 15.97 -2.85
CA ALA A 94 24.39 16.61 -3.76
C ALA A 94 25.22 17.70 -3.05
N LEU A 95 24.58 18.55 -2.24
CA LEU A 95 25.27 19.56 -1.43
C LEU A 95 26.21 18.94 -0.40
N HIS A 96 25.80 17.84 0.23
CA HIS A 96 26.62 17.11 1.20
C HIS A 96 27.84 16.47 0.54
N PHE A 97 27.68 15.84 -0.63
CA PHE A 97 28.79 15.31 -1.42
C PHE A 97 29.78 16.42 -1.82
N LEU A 98 29.26 17.56 -2.28
CA LEU A 98 30.05 18.73 -2.66
C LEU A 98 30.68 19.44 -1.45
N SER A 99 30.21 19.27 -0.22
CA SER A 99 30.88 19.83 0.95
C SER A 99 31.93 18.89 1.55
N TYR A 100 31.73 17.58 1.42
CA TYR A 100 32.59 16.55 2.00
C TYR A 100 33.86 16.28 1.18
N TYR A 101 33.78 16.29 -0.16
CA TYR A 101 34.93 16.01 -1.03
C TYR A 101 35.61 17.31 -1.49
N GLU A 102 36.75 17.62 -0.86
CA GLU A 102 37.77 18.66 -1.15
C GLU A 102 37.28 20.05 -1.68
N PRO A 103 37.33 21.13 -0.87
CA PRO A 103 36.76 22.45 -1.18
C PRO A 103 37.61 23.34 -2.13
N LYS A 104 38.37 22.78 -3.08
CA LYS A 104 39.42 23.55 -3.78
C LYS A 104 39.15 23.92 -5.23
N LYS A 105 37.99 23.55 -5.80
CA LYS A 105 37.65 23.93 -7.18
C LYS A 105 36.64 25.06 -7.16
N GLU A 106 36.97 26.19 -7.77
CA GLU A 106 36.06 27.34 -7.90
C GLU A 106 34.68 26.94 -8.46
N THR A 107 34.67 25.95 -9.35
CA THR A 107 33.45 25.35 -9.92
C THR A 107 32.52 24.74 -8.88
N GLN A 108 33.04 24.14 -7.81
CA GLN A 108 32.25 23.57 -6.71
C GLN A 108 31.59 24.66 -5.86
N ALA A 109 32.33 25.72 -5.54
CA ALA A 109 31.79 26.88 -4.83
C ALA A 109 30.70 27.59 -5.65
N GLN A 110 30.90 27.70 -6.97
CA GLN A 110 29.89 28.20 -7.91
C GLN A 110 28.65 27.30 -7.95
N LEU A 111 28.81 25.98 -7.93
CA LEU A 111 27.70 25.02 -7.94
C LEU A 111 26.86 25.09 -6.66
N ILE A 112 27.52 25.12 -5.50
CA ILE A 112 26.85 25.28 -4.20
C ILE A 112 26.09 26.61 -4.15
N LYS A 113 26.71 27.71 -4.59
CA LYS A 113 26.08 29.03 -4.67
C LYS A 113 24.84 29.01 -5.57
N HIS A 114 24.91 28.32 -6.71
CA HIS A 114 23.79 28.17 -7.63
C HIS A 114 22.63 27.39 -6.99
N PHE A 115 22.91 26.24 -6.37
CA PHE A 115 21.90 25.42 -5.70
C PHE A 115 21.18 26.17 -4.57
N CYS A 116 21.91 26.91 -3.72
CA CYS A 116 21.31 27.73 -2.66
C CYS A 116 20.48 28.89 -3.22
N LYS A 117 20.90 29.51 -4.34
CA LYS A 117 20.16 30.61 -4.98
C LYS A 117 18.84 30.13 -5.59
N VAL A 118 18.82 28.96 -6.22
CA VAL A 118 17.60 28.36 -6.79
C VAL A 118 16.59 28.00 -5.71
N GLN A 119 17.05 27.64 -4.50
CA GLN A 119 16.18 27.34 -3.36
C GLN A 119 15.55 28.60 -2.72
N MET A 120 16.14 29.78 -2.93
CA MET A 120 15.71 31.07 -2.38
C MET A 120 15.02 31.96 -3.43
N GLY A 121 14.32 31.35 -4.40
CA GLY A 121 13.51 32.08 -5.37
C GLY A 121 12.29 32.75 -4.71
N PRO A 122 11.93 33.99 -5.09
CA PRO A 122 10.80 34.70 -4.49
C PRO A 122 9.48 34.18 -5.05
N ASP A 123 8.91 33.13 -4.46
CA ASP A 123 7.48 32.86 -4.64
C ASP A 123 6.91 31.98 -3.52
N VAL A 124 6.71 32.59 -2.35
CA VAL A 124 5.74 32.11 -1.34
C VAL A 124 4.84 33.29 -0.99
N MET A 125 4.13 33.82 -1.97
CA MET A 125 2.87 34.54 -1.73
C MET A 125 2.02 34.41 -3.00
N TYR A 126 0.84 33.81 -2.83
CA TYR A 126 -0.24 33.65 -3.82
C TYR A 126 -0.20 32.39 -4.69
N SER A 127 -1.07 31.46 -4.27
CA SER A 127 -1.65 30.39 -5.08
C SER A 127 -2.15 30.90 -6.44
N SER A 128 -1.61 30.35 -7.55
CA SER A 128 -2.38 29.69 -8.62
C SER A 128 -1.47 29.34 -9.82
N ALA A 129 -1.51 28.07 -10.22
CA ALA A 129 -0.90 27.42 -11.39
C ALA A 129 0.64 27.19 -11.39
N PRO A 130 1.11 25.94 -11.57
CA PRO A 130 2.53 25.68 -11.68
C PRO A 130 3.00 26.09 -13.09
N ARG A 131 3.76 27.19 -13.15
CA ARG A 131 4.53 27.57 -14.33
C ARG A 131 5.65 26.55 -14.55
N SER A 132 5.74 26.15 -15.81
CA SER A 132 6.66 25.21 -16.42
C SER A 132 8.11 25.37 -15.95
N LEU A 133 8.70 24.29 -15.43
CA LEU A 133 10.14 24.15 -15.22
C LEU A 133 10.89 24.16 -16.57
N PRO A 134 12.15 24.61 -16.62
CA PRO A 134 12.93 24.65 -17.85
C PRO A 134 13.20 23.23 -18.34
N LEU A 135 12.84 23.00 -19.60
CA LEU A 135 13.02 21.77 -20.35
C LEU A 135 14.52 21.38 -20.39
N LEU A 136 14.86 20.23 -19.82
CA LEU A 136 16.11 19.53 -20.14
C LEU A 136 15.92 18.78 -21.48
N PRO A 137 16.95 18.71 -22.35
CA PRO A 137 16.80 18.17 -23.71
C PRO A 137 16.41 16.70 -23.71
N CYS A 138 15.26 16.42 -24.33
CA CYS A 138 14.78 15.10 -24.68
C CYS A 138 15.79 14.37 -25.58
N LEU A 139 16.45 13.32 -25.09
CA LEU A 139 16.91 12.22 -25.92
C LEU A 139 16.90 10.95 -25.09
N PHE A 140 15.88 10.11 -25.29
CA PHE A 140 15.97 8.66 -25.50
C PHE A 140 14.57 8.13 -25.77
N ALA A 141 14.15 8.24 -27.03
CA ALA A 141 12.99 7.52 -27.54
C ALA A 141 13.33 6.02 -27.58
N ARG A 142 12.69 5.21 -26.72
CA ARG A 142 12.61 3.76 -26.91
C ARG A 142 11.15 3.35 -26.93
N LYS A 143 10.73 2.87 -28.10
CA LYS A 143 9.36 2.46 -28.46
C LYS A 143 8.83 1.38 -27.50
N HIS A 144 7.65 1.59 -26.94
CA HIS A 144 6.82 0.52 -26.36
C HIS A 144 6.13 -0.25 -27.50
N PRO A 145 6.09 -1.60 -27.49
CA PRO A 145 5.01 -2.31 -28.15
C PRO A 145 3.76 -2.29 -27.26
N ALA A 146 2.62 -2.12 -27.91
CA ALA A 146 1.31 -2.12 -27.29
C ALA A 146 1.04 -3.41 -26.50
N GLN A 147 0.63 -3.29 -25.25
CA GLN A 147 -0.06 -4.36 -24.53
C GLN A 147 -1.39 -3.84 -23.98
N LYS A 148 -2.40 -4.64 -24.29
CA LYS A 148 -3.82 -4.39 -24.16
C LYS A 148 -4.20 -4.13 -22.71
N THR A 149 -5.11 -3.20 -22.52
CA THR A 149 -5.92 -3.00 -21.33
C THR A 149 -6.51 -4.34 -20.88
N VAL A 150 -5.91 -4.94 -19.85
CA VAL A 150 -6.61 -5.95 -19.05
C VAL A 150 -7.46 -5.15 -18.08
N ALA A 151 -8.73 -4.99 -18.44
CA ALA A 151 -9.76 -4.55 -17.52
C ALA A 151 -9.59 -5.32 -16.20
N ALA A 152 -9.62 -4.60 -15.08
CA ALA A 152 -9.64 -5.19 -13.76
C ALA A 152 -10.88 -6.10 -13.68
N ALA A 153 -10.69 -7.38 -14.00
CA ALA A 153 -11.68 -8.39 -13.80
C ALA A 153 -11.92 -8.42 -12.29
N SER A 154 -13.08 -7.91 -11.88
CA SER A 154 -13.59 -8.14 -10.54
C SER A 154 -13.43 -9.63 -10.28
N THR A 155 -12.56 -10.00 -9.35
CA THR A 155 -12.36 -11.38 -8.95
C THR A 155 -13.71 -11.89 -8.49
N ILE A 156 -14.43 -12.56 -9.38
CA ILE A 156 -15.70 -13.21 -9.08
C ILE A 156 -15.38 -14.16 -7.95
N TRP A 157 -15.82 -13.78 -6.76
CA TRP A 157 -15.75 -14.64 -5.60
C TRP A 157 -16.55 -15.88 -5.99
N ARG A 158 -15.87 -17.02 -6.13
CA ARG A 158 -16.52 -18.30 -6.39
C ARG A 158 -16.66 -18.97 -5.03
N PRO A 159 -17.87 -19.04 -4.46
CA PRO A 159 -18.12 -19.92 -3.34
C PRO A 159 -17.92 -21.34 -3.85
N TRP A 160 -16.98 -22.06 -3.24
CA TRP A 160 -16.85 -23.51 -3.38
C TRP A 160 -18.11 -24.23 -2.95
#